data_AF-A0A0E0Q781-F1
#
_entry.id   AF-A0A0E0Q781-F1
#
_cell.length_a   1.000
_cell.length_b   1.000
_cell.length_c   1.000
_cell.angle_alpha   90.00
_cell.angle_beta   90.00
_cell.angle_gamma   90.00
#
_symmetry.space_group_name_H-M   'P 1'
#
loop_
_entity.id
_entity.type
_entity.pdbx_description
1 polymer ?
#
loop_
_entity_poly.entity_id
_entity_poly.type
_entity_poly.pdbx_seq_one_letter_code
_entity_poly.pdbx_strand_id
1 'polypeptide(L)' 'MAVGKPTRGGSVLEEGEDFVEDRLATLKNVIKEPALDQWNLYLVNWGYNTPKEREDAEGISRIQII' A
#
# COMPACT_ATOMS: atom_id res chain seq x y z
N MET A 1 -27.35 -17.46 12.20
CA MET A 1 -27.72 -16.52 11.13
C MET A 1 -26.51 -15.64 10.86
N ALA A 2 -25.80 -15.85 9.75
CA ALA A 2 -24.77 -14.92 9.30
C ALA A 2 -25.37 -14.16 8.12
N VAL A 3 -25.49 -12.84 8.25
CA VAL A 3 -26.02 -11.99 7.18
C VAL A 3 -24.90 -11.84 6.14
N GLY A 4 -24.99 -12.60 5.05
CA GLY A 4 -24.11 -12.44 3.89
C GLY A 4 -24.30 -11.07 3.27
N LYS A 5 -23.21 -10.33 3.05
CA LYS A 5 -23.26 -9.06 2.30
C LYS A 5 -23.68 -9.35 0.85
N PRO A 6 -24.52 -8.50 0.24
CA PRO A 6 -25.04 -8.75 -1.10
C PRO A 6 -23.95 -8.56 -2.14
N THR A 7 -23.68 -9.57 -2.96
CA THR A 7 -22.78 -9.50 -4.11
C THR A 7 -23.55 -8.99 -5.32
N ARG A 8 -23.36 -7.70 -5.67
CA ARG A 8 -23.70 -7.22 -7.02
C ARG A 8 -22.59 -7.66 -7.96
N GLY A 9 -23.00 -8.27 -9.08
CA GLY A 9 -22.11 -8.71 -10.15
C GLY A 9 -21.20 -7.59 -10.64
N GLY A 10 -19.92 -7.91 -10.62
CA GLY A 10 -18.81 -7.14 -11.15
C GLY A 10 -17.57 -8.00 -10.89
N SER A 11 -16.71 -8.18 -11.89
CA SER A 11 -15.41 -8.85 -11.72
C SER A 11 -14.76 -8.33 -10.44
N VAL A 12 -14.56 -9.20 -9.46
CA VAL A 12 -13.87 -8.86 -8.22
C VAL A 12 -12.41 -8.60 -8.62
N LEU A 13 -12.10 -7.35 -8.96
CA LEU A 13 -10.76 -6.86 -8.76
C LEU A 13 -10.56 -7.00 -7.25
N GLU A 14 -9.55 -7.75 -6.84
CA GLU A 14 -9.13 -7.73 -5.44
C GLU A 14 -8.65 -6.31 -5.15
N GLU A 15 -9.58 -5.41 -4.81
CA GLU A 15 -9.25 -4.04 -4.46
C GLU A 15 -8.67 -4.08 -3.05
N GLY A 16 -7.34 -4.10 -3.01
CA GLY A 16 -6.60 -3.80 -1.80
C GLY A 16 -6.94 -2.43 -1.25
N GLU A 17 -6.76 -2.27 0.06
CA GLU A 17 -6.84 -0.94 0.67
C GLU A 17 -5.61 -0.11 0.28
N ASP A 18 -5.80 1.20 0.08
CA ASP A 18 -4.72 2.13 -0.18
C ASP A 18 -4.06 2.56 1.13
N PHE A 19 -2.76 2.32 1.27
CA PHE A 19 -1.96 2.68 2.44
C PHE A 19 -0.94 3.76 2.07
N VAL A 20 -1.17 4.97 2.59
CA VAL A 20 -0.40 6.17 2.29
C VAL A 20 0.40 6.59 3.53
N GLU A 21 1.72 6.73 3.40
CA GLU A 21 2.61 7.02 4.53
C GLU A 21 3.82 7.84 4.06
N ASP A 22 4.40 8.65 4.95
CA ASP A 22 5.57 9.50 4.63
C ASP A 22 6.91 8.89 5.06
N ARG A 23 6.89 7.78 5.80
CA ARG A 23 8.09 7.04 6.26
C ARG A 23 8.29 5.74 5.50
N LEU A 24 9.37 5.68 4.73
CA LEU A 24 9.77 4.48 3.98
C LEU A 24 9.94 3.24 4.87
N ALA A 25 10.42 3.40 6.11
CA ALA A 25 10.60 2.29 7.04
C ALA A 25 9.28 1.58 7.39
N THR A 26 8.18 2.32 7.52
CA THR A 26 6.85 1.75 7.78
C THR A 26 6.39 0.92 6.58
N LEU A 27 6.50 1.45 5.36
CA LEU A 27 6.15 0.73 4.14
C LEU A 27 6.97 -0.56 3.97
N LYS A 28 8.27 -0.51 4.27
CA LYS A 28 9.14 -1.71 4.29
C LYS A 28 8.71 -2.76 5.30
N ASN A 29 8.05 -2.37 6.39
CA ASN A 29 7.49 -3.32 7.36
C ASN A 29 6.16 -3.90 6.87
N VAL A 30 5.32 -3.08 6.23
CA VAL A 30 4.06 -3.55 5.61
C VAL A 30 4.33 -4.61 4.54
N ILE A 31 5.35 -4.42 3.70
CA ILE A 31 5.78 -5.40 2.69
C ILE A 31 6.14 -6.78 3.29
N LYS A 32 6.54 -6.83 4.57
CA LYS A 32 6.93 -8.09 5.23
C LYS A 32 5.75 -8.85 5.82
N GLU A 33 4.54 -8.27 5.82
CA GLU A 33 3.34 -8.88 6.38
C GLU A 33 2.47 -9.48 5.26
N PRO A 34 2.43 -10.81 5.09
CA PRO A 34 1.66 -11.45 4.02
C PRO A 34 0.17 -11.14 4.07
N ALA A 35 -0.39 -10.87 5.26
CA ALA A 35 -1.78 -10.47 5.39
C ALA A 35 -2.07 -9.09 4.78
N LEU A 36 -1.04 -8.30 4.48
CA LEU A 36 -1.13 -6.97 3.87
C LEU A 36 -0.72 -6.97 2.40
N ASP A 37 -0.42 -8.14 1.81
CA ASP A 37 0.02 -8.22 0.43
C ASP A 37 -1.01 -7.60 -0.52
N GLN A 38 -2.31 -7.73 -0.29
CA GLN A 38 -3.29 -7.12 -1.19
C GLN A 38 -3.26 -5.59 -1.22
N TRP A 39 -2.67 -4.89 -0.23
CA TRP A 39 -2.70 -3.43 -0.14
C TRP A 39 -1.84 -2.73 -1.19
N ASN A 40 -2.29 -1.55 -1.63
CA ASN A 40 -1.52 -0.66 -2.48
C ASN A 40 -0.72 0.30 -1.58
N LEU A 41 0.59 0.41 -1.82
CA LEU A 41 1.47 1.16 -0.93
C LEU A 41 1.99 2.42 -1.61
N TYR A 42 1.82 3.56 -0.92
CA TYR A 42 2.23 4.85 -1.44
C TYR A 42 3.15 5.60 -0.47
N LEU A 43 4.29 6.06 -0.99
CA LEU A 43 5.16 7.02 -0.31
C LEU A 43 4.83 8.41 -0.81
N VAL A 44 4.40 9.30 0.08
CA VAL A 44 4.16 10.70 -0.29
C VAL A 44 5.47 11.47 -0.47
N ASN A 45 5.51 12.40 -1.42
CA ASN A 45 6.69 13.24 -1.67
C ASN A 45 6.84 14.42 -0.69
N TRP A 46 5.91 14.59 0.25
CA TRP A 46 5.95 15.56 1.35
C TRP A 46 6.12 14.86 2.71
N GLY A 47 6.33 15.62 3.78
CA GLY A 47 6.51 15.08 5.14
C GLY A 47 7.97 14.90 5.54
N TYR A 48 8.26 13.86 6.32
CA TYR A 48 9.58 13.66 6.94
C TYR A 48 10.58 12.83 6.11
N ASN A 49 10.18 12.27 4.97
CA ASN A 49 11.13 11.56 4.10
C ASN A 49 12.18 12.51 3.51
N THR A 50 13.38 11.98 3.38
CA THR A 50 14.50 12.62 2.70
C THR A 50 14.48 12.33 1.20
N PRO A 51 15.16 13.16 0.37
CA PRO A 51 15.36 12.84 -1.05
C PRO A 51 15.99 11.46 -1.26
N LYS A 52 16.88 11.04 -0.35
CA LYS A 52 17.53 9.73 -0.42
C LYS A 52 16.53 8.59 -0.20
N GLU A 53 15.60 8.74 0.73
CA GLU A 53 14.54 7.74 0.93
C GLU A 53 13.59 7.67 -0.26
N ARG A 54 13.30 8.79 -0.93
CA ARG A 54 12.50 8.75 -2.17
C ARG A 54 13.23 8.01 -3.29
N GLU A 55 14.52 8.28 -3.51
CA GLU A 55 15.35 7.53 -4.45
C GLU A 55 15.38 6.03 -4.11
N ASP A 56 15.54 5.67 -2.83
CA ASP A 56 15.53 4.28 -2.39
C ASP A 56 14.15 3.62 -2.60
N ALA A 57 13.06 4.38 -2.51
CA ALA A 57 11.70 3.90 -2.75
C ALA A 57 11.41 3.65 -4.24
N GLU A 58 12.01 4.42 -5.15
CA GLU A 58 11.93 4.17 -6.60
C GLU A 58 12.48 2.77 -6.98
N GLY A 59 13.43 2.24 -6.18
CA GLY A 59 13.96 0.90 -6.32
C GLY A 59 13.04 -0.22 -5.81
N ILE A 60 11.91 0.10 -5.18
CA ILE A 60 10.99 -0.87 -4.56
C ILE A 60 9.70 -0.93 -5.39
N SER A 61 9.59 -1.96 -6.22
CA SER A 61 8.45 -2.16 -7.13
C SER A 61 7.07 -2.21 -6.47
N ARG A 62 7.00 -2.47 -5.15
CA ARG A 62 5.75 -2.49 -4.38
C ARG A 62 5.28 -1.12 -3.92
N ILE A 63 6.13 -0.09 -3.98
CA ILE A 63 5.84 1.25 -3.48
C ILE A 63 5.71 2.19 -4.68
N GLN A 64 4.60 2.92 -4.74
CA GLN A 64 4.43 4.03 -5.66
C GLN A 64 4.71 5.34 -4.93
N ILE A 65 5.46 6.25 -5.56
CA ILE A 65 5.62 7.61 -5.03
C ILE A 65 4.49 8.49 -5.57
N ILE A 66 3.82 9.23 -4.69
CA ILE A 66 2.73 10.18 -5.03
C ILE A 66 2.99 11.59 -4.50
#